data_AF-A0A255HJH3-F1
#
_entry.id   AF-A0A255HJH3-F1
#
_cell.length_a   1.000
_cell.length_b   1.000
_cell.length_c   1.000
_cell.angle_alpha   90.00
_cell.angle_beta   90.00
_cell.angle_gamma   90.00
#
_symmetry.space_group_name_H-M   'P 1'
#
loop_
_entity.id
_entity.type
_entity.pdbx_description
1 polymer ?
#
loop_
_entity_poly.entity_id
_entity_poly.type
_entity_poly.pdbx_seq_one_letter_code
_entity_poly.pdbx_strand_id
1 'polypeptide(L)'
;MSTAAEFFHAILRAAIDEIKSRNISVYTFAFCHDHAARAVSVCVDTKASSQHSVQESNAVSLEYFMEALADGDLKEASQWPANGGRSLTLADFALLHIARQEIGDVRVNKQFHLQMLRAVMAFQDEIATLSQEPAELLLTCSGVDEEVEYVWSLPQVVQQ
;
A
#
# COMPACT_ATOMS: atom_id res chain seq x y z
N MET A 1 24.70 1.08 -16.93
CA MET A 1 23.84 0.25 -16.06
C MET A 1 23.16 1.21 -15.12
N SER A 2 21.83 1.31 -15.12
CA SER A 2 21.15 2.16 -14.15
C SER A 2 21.32 1.53 -12.76
N THR A 3 21.54 2.36 -11.75
CA THR A 3 21.56 1.86 -10.37
C THR A 3 20.16 1.42 -9.94
N ALA A 4 20.06 0.57 -8.92
CA ALA A 4 18.75 0.22 -8.34
C ALA A 4 17.97 1.46 -7.87
N ALA A 5 18.66 2.50 -7.39
CA ALA A 5 18.04 3.77 -7.02
C ALA A 5 17.42 4.48 -8.23
N GLU A 6 18.14 4.59 -9.34
CA GLU A 6 17.60 5.19 -10.58
C GLU A 6 16.39 4.40 -11.11
N PHE A 7 16.44 3.07 -11.03
CA PHE A 7 15.32 2.19 -11.38
C PHE A 7 14.07 2.50 -10.54
N PHE A 8 14.19 2.52 -9.20
CA PHE A 8 13.05 2.82 -8.34
C PHE A 8 12.55 4.25 -8.48
N HIS A 9 13.45 5.23 -8.64
CA HIS A 9 13.09 6.63 -8.84
C HIS A 9 12.30 6.83 -10.13
N ALA A 10 12.66 6.13 -11.21
CA ALA A 10 11.93 6.18 -12.46
C ALA A 10 10.48 5.68 -12.31
N ILE A 11 10.29 4.58 -11.59
CA ILE A 11 8.96 4.03 -11.28
C ILE A 11 8.14 5.02 -10.44
N LEU A 12 8.70 5.53 -9.35
CA LEU A 12 8.01 6.48 -8.47
C LEU A 12 7.63 7.76 -9.21
N ARG A 13 8.54 8.29 -10.04
CA ARG A 13 8.28 9.48 -10.87
C ARG A 13 7.12 9.23 -11.82
N ALA A 14 7.16 8.12 -12.57
CA ALA A 14 6.09 7.76 -13.50
C ALA A 14 4.74 7.54 -12.78
N ALA A 15 4.74 6.94 -11.59
CA ALA A 15 3.53 6.77 -10.79
C ALA A 15 2.96 8.12 -10.35
N ILE A 16 3.80 9.03 -9.84
CA ILE A 16 3.39 10.37 -9.41
C ILE A 16 2.80 11.17 -10.57
N ASP A 17 3.45 11.13 -11.74
CA ASP A 17 2.97 11.82 -12.93
C ASP A 17 1.62 11.27 -13.40
N GLU A 18 1.43 9.95 -13.34
CA GLU A 18 0.16 9.30 -13.66
C GLU A 18 -0.96 9.63 -12.67
N ILE A 19 -0.66 9.69 -11.36
CA ILE A 19 -1.63 10.09 -10.34
C ILE A 19 -2.06 11.54 -10.56
N LYS A 20 -1.11 12.43 -10.84
CA LYS A 20 -1.38 13.85 -11.13
C LYS A 20 -2.22 14.00 -12.39
N SER A 21 -1.93 13.26 -13.46
CA SER A 21 -2.66 13.35 -14.72
C SER A 21 -4.13 12.92 -14.58
N ARG A 22 -4.41 11.96 -13.69
CA ARG A 22 -5.76 11.46 -13.38
C ARG A 22 -6.46 12.22 -12.25
N ASN A 23 -5.79 13.17 -11.60
CA ASN A 23 -6.30 13.94 -10.46
C ASN A 23 -6.83 13.05 -9.32
N ILE A 24 -6.07 12.02 -8.94
CA ILE A 24 -6.48 11.04 -7.92
C ILE A 24 -5.99 11.50 -6.55
N SER A 25 -6.92 11.61 -5.59
CA SER A 25 -6.60 11.89 -4.20
C SER A 25 -6.09 10.63 -3.50
N VAL A 26 -4.78 10.58 -3.26
CA VAL A 26 -4.10 9.43 -2.65
C VAL A 26 -4.44 9.35 -1.16
N TYR A 27 -4.90 8.19 -0.71
CA TYR A 27 -5.12 7.88 0.70
C TYR A 27 -4.10 6.88 1.24
N THR A 28 -3.78 5.87 0.43
CA THR A 28 -2.66 4.95 0.67
C THR A 28 -1.81 4.89 -0.58
N PHE A 29 -0.49 4.99 -0.43
CA PHE A 29 0.47 4.80 -1.50
C PHE A 29 1.34 3.59 -1.18
N ALA A 30 1.23 2.55 -1.99
CA ALA A 30 1.99 1.31 -1.81
C ALA A 30 3.04 1.16 -2.90
N PHE A 31 4.30 1.06 -2.52
CA PHE A 31 5.35 0.62 -3.44
C PHE A 31 5.57 -0.87 -3.25
N CYS A 32 5.26 -1.66 -4.27
CA CYS A 32 5.18 -3.11 -4.14
C CYS A 32 6.19 -3.84 -5.03
N HIS A 33 6.72 -4.94 -4.49
CA HIS A 33 7.51 -5.94 -5.19
C HIS A 33 6.64 -7.19 -5.36
N ASP A 34 6.27 -7.47 -6.60
CA ASP A 34 5.55 -8.67 -7.01
C ASP A 34 6.57 -9.80 -7.20
N HIS A 35 6.67 -10.67 -6.21
CA HIS A 35 7.62 -11.79 -6.19
C HIS A 35 7.39 -12.79 -7.32
N ALA A 36 6.12 -13.05 -7.64
CA ALA A 36 5.75 -14.04 -8.65
C ALA A 36 6.12 -13.57 -10.06
N ALA A 37 5.89 -12.30 -10.34
CA ALA A 37 6.14 -11.72 -11.66
C ALA A 37 7.51 -11.04 -11.79
N ARG A 38 8.32 -11.01 -10.73
CA ARG A 38 9.62 -10.31 -10.68
C ARG A 38 9.49 -8.86 -11.15
N ALA A 39 8.51 -8.15 -10.61
CA ALA A 39 8.22 -6.78 -11.01
C ALA A 39 8.08 -5.86 -9.79
N VAL A 40 8.30 -4.57 -10.01
CA VAL A 40 8.02 -3.51 -9.04
C VAL A 40 6.97 -2.59 -9.62
N SER A 41 6.01 -2.19 -8.79
CA SER A 41 4.96 -1.27 -9.20
C SER A 41 4.46 -0.44 -8.04
N VAL A 42 3.67 0.58 -8.34
CA VAL A 42 2.93 1.32 -7.32
C VAL A 42 1.47 0.90 -7.37
N CYS A 43 0.84 0.77 -6.20
CA CYS A 43 -0.61 0.68 -6.05
C CYS A 43 -1.08 1.86 -5.22
N VAL A 44 -2.25 2.41 -5.55
CA VAL A 44 -2.82 3.57 -4.86
C VAL A 44 -4.24 3.28 -4.46
N ASP A 45 -4.54 3.56 -3.20
CA ASP A 45 -5.90 3.53 -2.69
C ASP A 45 -6.45 4.95 -2.47
N THR A 46 -7.77 5.07 -2.55
CA THR A 46 -8.50 6.31 -2.23
C THR A 46 -9.31 6.12 -0.96
N LYS A 47 -9.68 7.21 -0.28
CA LYS A 47 -10.46 7.14 0.96
C LYS A 47 -11.79 6.41 0.75
N ALA A 48 -12.46 6.69 -0.36
CA ALA A 48 -13.73 6.06 -0.71
C ALA A 48 -13.58 4.56 -0.97
N SER A 49 -12.55 4.15 -1.74
CA SER A 49 -12.28 2.74 -2.01
C SER A 49 -11.93 1.98 -0.74
N SER A 50 -11.03 2.53 0.09
CA SER A 50 -10.67 1.94 1.38
C SER A 50 -11.87 1.76 2.32
N GLN A 51 -12.74 2.77 2.41
CA GLN A 51 -13.96 2.69 3.22
C GLN A 51 -14.91 1.61 2.72
N HIS A 52 -15.06 1.49 1.40
CA HIS A 52 -15.88 0.46 0.79
C HIS A 52 -15.35 -0.94 1.11
N SER A 53 -14.05 -1.18 0.89
CA SER A 53 -13.43 -2.49 1.19
C SER A 53 -13.50 -2.84 2.67
N VAL A 54 -13.36 -1.87 3.57
CA VAL A 54 -13.51 -2.08 5.02
C VAL A 54 -14.95 -2.45 5.37
N GLN A 55 -15.95 -1.82 4.75
CA GLN A 55 -17.35 -2.18 4.96
C GLN A 55 -17.66 -3.59 4.46
N GLU A 56 -17.17 -3.97 3.28
CA GLU A 56 -17.34 -5.31 2.74
C GLU A 56 -16.65 -6.37 3.60
N SER A 57 -15.40 -6.12 4.00
CA SER A 57 -14.67 -7.00 4.91
C SER A 57 -15.39 -7.16 6.26
N ASN A 58 -15.93 -6.07 6.81
CA ASN A 58 -16.68 -6.12 8.06
C ASN A 58 -18.01 -6.86 7.95
N ALA A 59 -18.68 -6.81 6.80
CA ALA A 59 -19.89 -7.58 6.54
C ALA A 59 -19.58 -9.09 6.57
N VAL A 60 -18.50 -9.51 5.91
CA VAL A 60 -18.04 -10.90 5.92
C VAL A 60 -17.58 -11.34 7.31
N SER A 61 -16.79 -10.52 8.02
CA SER A 61 -16.40 -10.82 9.40
C SER A 61 -17.60 -11.01 10.31
N LEU A 62 -18.64 -10.17 10.17
CA LEU A 62 -19.85 -10.31 10.96
C LEU A 62 -20.61 -11.61 10.66
N GLU A 63 -20.71 -12.01 9.40
CA GLU A 63 -21.34 -13.26 8.98
C GLU A 63 -20.69 -14.45 9.70
N TYR A 64 -19.38 -14.63 9.54
CA TYR A 64 -18.65 -15.74 10.17
C TYR A 64 -18.61 -15.67 11.69
N PHE A 65 -18.53 -14.45 12.26
CA PHE A 65 -18.64 -14.26 13.69
C PHE A 65 -19.99 -14.79 14.23
N MET A 66 -21.09 -14.48 13.55
CA MET A 66 -22.42 -14.91 13.94
C MET A 66 -22.61 -16.43 13.79
N GLU A 67 -22.03 -17.04 12.75
CA GLU A 67 -21.99 -18.49 12.59
C GLU A 67 -21.24 -19.17 13.75
N ALA A 68 -20.03 -18.71 14.06
CA ALA A 68 -19.23 -19.24 15.16
C ALA A 68 -19.92 -19.08 16.52
N LEU A 69 -20.61 -17.95 16.74
CA LEU A 69 -21.42 -17.75 17.94
C LEU A 69 -22.61 -18.71 18.02
N ALA A 70 -23.30 -18.97 16.91
CA ALA A 70 -24.42 -19.92 16.87
C ALA A 70 -23.96 -21.34 17.24
N ASP A 71 -22.73 -21.70 16.87
CA ASP A 71 -22.11 -22.99 17.18
C ASP A 71 -21.47 -23.04 18.59
N GLY A 72 -21.42 -21.91 19.29
CA GLY A 72 -20.75 -21.79 20.60
C GLY A 72 -19.23 -21.87 20.53
N ASP A 73 -18.63 -21.72 19.35
CA ASP A 73 -17.17 -21.72 19.14
C ASP A 73 -16.59 -20.32 19.38
N LEU A 74 -16.29 -20.02 20.64
CA LEU A 74 -15.68 -18.75 21.02
C LEU A 74 -14.28 -18.55 20.43
N LYS A 75 -13.56 -19.64 20.13
CA LYS A 75 -12.22 -19.55 19.54
C LYS A 75 -12.34 -19.09 18.09
N GLU A 76 -13.26 -19.68 17.34
CA GLU A 76 -13.54 -19.27 15.96
C GLU A 76 -14.09 -17.85 15.90
N ALA A 77 -15.06 -17.50 16.75
CA ALA A 77 -15.61 -16.14 16.81
C ALA A 77 -14.52 -15.08 17.05
N SER A 78 -13.48 -15.39 17.84
CA SER A 78 -12.37 -14.45 18.08
C SER A 78 -11.48 -14.16 16.87
N GLN A 79 -11.57 -14.97 15.81
CA GLN A 79 -10.79 -14.80 14.57
C GLN A 79 -11.42 -13.82 13.57
N TRP A 80 -12.65 -13.37 13.82
CA TRP A 80 -13.42 -12.51 12.92
C TRP A 80 -13.65 -11.09 13.48
N PRO A 81 -12.59 -10.33 13.86
CA PRO A 81 -12.77 -8.96 14.30
C PRO A 81 -13.20 -8.06 13.14
N ALA A 82 -13.93 -6.99 13.48
CA ALA A 82 -14.14 -5.90 12.53
C ALA A 82 -12.81 -5.18 12.26
N ASN A 83 -12.52 -4.89 11.00
CA ASN A 83 -11.54 -3.92 10.58
C ASN A 83 -12.02 -2.51 10.96
N GLY A 84 -11.41 -1.94 12.00
CA GLY A 84 -11.73 -0.59 12.49
C GLY A 84 -11.08 0.55 11.70
N GLY A 85 -10.45 0.26 10.55
CA GLY A 85 -9.55 1.20 9.90
C GLY A 85 -9.57 1.12 8.38
N ARG A 86 -8.42 0.76 7.81
CA ARG A 86 -8.09 0.93 6.38
C ARG A 86 -7.80 -0.43 5.75
N SER A 87 -8.12 -0.62 4.46
CA SER A 87 -7.64 -1.79 3.74
C SER A 87 -6.17 -1.62 3.37
N LEU A 88 -5.36 -2.64 3.66
CA LEU A 88 -3.97 -2.76 3.20
C LEU A 88 -3.80 -3.92 2.20
N THR A 89 -4.90 -4.55 1.82
CA THR A 89 -4.91 -5.59 0.80
C THR A 89 -4.73 -4.93 -0.56
N LEU A 90 -3.60 -5.16 -1.23
CA LEU A 90 -3.30 -4.49 -2.50
C LEU A 90 -4.37 -4.75 -3.56
N ALA A 91 -5.00 -5.92 -3.59
CA ALA A 91 -6.06 -6.26 -4.54
C ALA A 91 -7.32 -5.37 -4.42
N ASP A 92 -7.53 -4.73 -3.27
CA ASP A 92 -8.67 -3.86 -3.01
C ASP A 92 -8.42 -2.40 -3.37
N PHE A 93 -7.20 -2.06 -3.81
CA PHE A 93 -6.82 -0.67 -4.06
C PHE A 93 -7.48 -0.14 -5.33
N ALA A 94 -7.89 1.13 -5.28
CA ALA A 94 -8.52 1.82 -6.40
C ALA A 94 -7.69 1.79 -7.71
N LEU A 95 -6.37 1.79 -7.61
CA LEU A 95 -5.45 1.66 -8.74
C LEU A 95 -4.37 0.62 -8.46
N LEU A 96 -4.29 -0.36 -9.36
CA LEU A 96 -3.29 -1.42 -9.31
C LEU A 96 -2.19 -1.20 -10.34
N HIS A 97 -0.96 -1.49 -9.93
CA HIS A 97 0.20 -1.59 -10.82
C HIS A 97 0.46 -0.35 -11.69
N ILE A 98 0.23 0.85 -11.15
CA ILE A 98 0.63 2.07 -11.83
C ILE A 98 2.17 2.12 -11.89
N ALA A 99 2.68 2.49 -13.07
CA ALA A 99 4.11 2.49 -13.38
C ALA A 99 4.83 1.15 -13.07
N ARG A 100 4.28 0.03 -13.53
CA ARG A 100 4.91 -1.29 -13.36
C ARG A 100 6.15 -1.45 -14.25
N GLN A 101 7.23 -1.98 -13.67
CA GLN A 101 8.43 -2.34 -14.40
C GLN A 101 9.00 -3.68 -13.91
N GLU A 102 9.41 -4.52 -14.85
CA GLU A 102 10.12 -5.77 -14.55
C GLU A 102 11.52 -5.50 -13.98
N ILE A 103 11.92 -6.29 -13.00
CA ILE A 103 13.21 -6.18 -12.28
C ILE A 103 14.38 -6.60 -13.18
N GLY A 104 14.13 -7.46 -14.17
CA GLY A 104 15.16 -8.01 -15.05
C GLY A 104 16.25 -8.75 -14.27
N ASP A 105 17.51 -8.37 -14.52
CA ASP A 105 18.71 -8.97 -13.92
C ASP A 105 19.08 -8.39 -12.54
N VAL A 106 18.29 -7.44 -12.01
CA VAL A 106 18.57 -6.89 -10.69
C VAL A 106 18.45 -7.97 -9.61
N ARG A 107 19.46 -8.06 -8.75
CA ARG A 107 19.50 -9.05 -7.67
C ARG A 107 18.56 -8.63 -6.53
N VAL A 108 17.50 -9.39 -6.34
CA VAL A 108 16.58 -9.25 -5.20
C VAL A 108 17.22 -9.83 -3.93
N ASN A 109 17.41 -8.99 -2.92
CA ASN A 109 17.95 -9.36 -1.60
C ASN A 109 17.53 -8.30 -0.56
N LYS A 110 18.04 -8.36 0.68
CA LYS A 110 17.75 -7.35 1.71
C LYS A 110 18.12 -5.92 1.29
N GLN A 111 19.21 -5.75 0.54
CA GLN A 111 19.65 -4.44 0.05
C GLN A 111 18.69 -3.88 -1.01
N PHE A 112 18.08 -4.72 -1.84
CA PHE A 112 17.06 -4.32 -2.80
C PHE A 112 15.85 -3.69 -2.10
N HIS A 113 15.26 -4.37 -1.10
CA HIS A 113 14.12 -3.86 -0.35
C HIS A 113 14.49 -2.61 0.48
N LEU A 114 15.71 -2.56 1.04
CA LEU A 114 16.18 -1.35 1.72
C LEU A 114 16.30 -0.15 0.76
N GLN A 115 16.75 -0.37 -0.47
CA GLN A 115 16.82 0.67 -1.50
C GLN A 115 15.44 1.10 -1.96
N MET A 116 14.50 0.15 -2.06
CA MET A 116 13.10 0.40 -2.37
C MET A 116 12.45 1.30 -1.31
N LEU A 117 12.61 0.98 -0.02
CA LEU A 117 12.13 1.79 1.11
C LEU A 117 12.75 3.20 1.09
N ARG A 118 14.07 3.29 0.89
CA ARG A 118 14.77 4.59 0.78
C ARG A 118 14.27 5.43 -0.38
N ALA A 119 13.90 4.80 -1.50
CA ALA A 119 13.32 5.51 -2.64
C ALA A 119 11.96 6.12 -2.28
N VAL A 120 11.08 5.39 -1.59
CA VAL A 120 9.79 5.95 -1.10
C VAL A 120 10.05 7.13 -0.17
N MET A 121 10.97 6.98 0.79
CA MET A 121 11.33 8.06 1.72
C MET A 121 11.85 9.31 1.00
N ALA A 122 12.62 9.16 -0.07
CA ALA A 122 13.13 10.28 -0.85
C ALA A 122 12.03 11.03 -1.63
N PHE A 123 10.89 10.39 -1.88
CA PHE A 123 9.74 10.97 -2.60
C PHE A 123 8.55 11.29 -1.68
N GLN A 124 8.66 11.02 -0.37
CA GLN A 124 7.52 11.02 0.54
C GLN A 124 6.81 12.39 0.61
N ASP A 125 7.56 13.49 0.55
CA ASP A 125 7.02 14.84 0.59
C ASP A 125 6.23 15.14 -0.70
N GLU A 126 6.73 14.67 -1.84
CA GLU A 126 6.03 14.82 -3.11
C GLU A 126 4.77 13.95 -3.16
N ILE A 127 4.84 12.70 -2.66
CA ILE A 127 3.68 11.83 -2.52
C ILE A 127 2.64 12.46 -1.60
N ALA A 128 3.06 13.14 -0.53
CA ALA A 128 2.17 13.85 0.39
C ALA A 128 1.30 14.90 -0.33
N THR A 129 1.86 15.58 -1.35
CA THR A 129 1.11 16.57 -2.14
C THR A 129 -0.02 15.97 -3.00
N LEU A 130 -0.04 14.65 -3.17
CA LEU A 130 -1.09 13.92 -3.90
C LEU A 130 -2.30 13.60 -3.01
N SER A 131 -2.19 13.81 -1.71
CA SER A 131 -3.28 13.58 -0.76
C SER A 131 -4.03 14.88 -0.45
N GLN A 132 -5.36 14.82 -0.40
CA GLN A 132 -6.18 15.90 0.15
C GLN A 132 -6.10 15.98 1.68
N GLU A 133 -5.69 14.89 2.34
CA GLU A 133 -5.57 14.79 3.78
C GLU A 133 -4.18 14.19 4.13
N PRO A 134 -3.07 14.95 3.98
CA PRO A 134 -1.73 14.40 4.16
C PRO A 134 -1.47 13.82 5.55
N ALA A 135 -2.16 14.31 6.58
CA ALA A 135 -2.08 13.78 7.95
C ALA A 135 -2.68 12.36 8.08
N GLU A 136 -3.56 11.95 7.17
CA GLU A 136 -4.11 10.60 7.09
C GLU A 136 -3.40 9.74 6.03
N LEU A 137 -2.43 10.27 5.27
CA LEU A 137 -1.74 9.47 4.26
C LEU A 137 -0.95 8.32 4.91
N LEU A 138 -1.15 7.11 4.39
CA LEU A 138 -0.27 5.97 4.69
C LEU A 138 0.61 5.66 3.49
N LEU A 139 1.89 5.48 3.78
CA LEU A 139 2.88 4.96 2.87
C LEU A 139 3.13 3.51 3.22
N THR A 140 3.20 2.65 2.20
CA THR A 140 3.58 1.26 2.38
C THR A 140 4.66 0.84 1.40
N CYS A 141 5.46 -0.14 1.82
CA CYS A 141 6.51 -0.72 1.01
C CYS A 141 6.59 -2.23 1.26
N SER A 142 6.80 -3.01 0.20
CA SER A 142 7.13 -4.43 0.34
C SER A 142 8.43 -4.62 1.11
N GLY A 143 8.50 -5.75 1.80
CA GLY A 143 9.71 -6.22 2.44
C GLY A 143 10.17 -7.53 1.85
N VAL A 144 10.92 -8.29 2.64
CA VAL A 144 11.53 -9.52 2.15
C VAL A 144 10.49 -10.64 2.04
N ASP A 145 9.54 -10.63 2.95
CA ASP A 145 8.62 -11.75 3.16
C ASP A 145 7.18 -11.39 2.77
N GLU A 146 6.79 -10.12 2.88
CA GLU A 146 5.41 -9.66 2.66
C GLU A 146 5.31 -8.57 1.57
N GLU A 147 4.21 -8.61 0.80
CA GLU A 147 3.87 -7.57 -0.18
C GLU A 147 3.67 -6.20 0.47
N VAL A 148 3.21 -6.17 1.73
CA VAL A 148 3.07 -4.97 2.56
C VAL A 148 3.69 -5.25 3.92
N GLU A 149 5.00 -5.00 4.05
CA GLU A 149 5.77 -5.25 5.29
C GLU A 149 5.98 -3.96 6.10
N TYR A 150 6.29 -2.87 5.41
CA TYR A 150 6.55 -1.57 6.04
C TYR A 150 5.37 -0.65 5.81
N VAL A 151 4.81 -0.10 6.89
CA VAL A 151 3.68 0.83 6.86
C VAL A 151 3.99 1.99 7.80
N TRP A 152 3.87 3.22 7.32
CA TRP A 152 4.08 4.41 8.14
C TRP A 152 3.25 5.60 7.67
N SER A 153 3.04 6.55 8.57
CA SER A 153 2.45 7.85 8.31
C SER A 153 3.51 8.94 8.28
N LEU A 154 3.19 10.06 7.65
CA LEU A 154 4.04 11.25 7.71
C LEU A 154 3.77 12.00 9.02
N PRO A 155 4.82 12.57 9.66
CA PRO A 155 4.62 13.41 10.83
C PRO A 155 3.74 14.61 10.45
N GLN A 156 2.81 14.98 11.33
CA GLN A 156 2.03 16.20 11.13
C GLN A 156 2.99 17.39 11.07
N VAL A 157 2.96 18.13 9.96
CA VAL A 157 3.65 19.42 9.88
C VAL A 157 2.89 20.37 10.81
N VAL A 158 3.38 20.53 12.03
CA VAL A 158 2.92 21.60 12.92
C VAL A 158 3.38 22.90 12.28
N GLN A 159 2.47 23.59 11.59
CA GLN A 159 2.71 24.96 11.18
C GLN A 159 2.95 25.77 12.45
N GLN A 160 4.20 26.22 12.65
CA GLN A 160 4.56 27.19 13.68
C GLN A 160 4.21 28.61 13.24
#